data_AF-A0A6A6M398-F1
#
_entry.id   AF-A0A6A6M398-F1
#
_cell.length_a   1.000
_cell.length_b   1.000
_cell.length_c   1.000
_cell.angle_alpha   90.00
_cell.angle_beta   90.00
_cell.angle_gamma   90.00
#
_symmetry.space_group_name_H-M   'P 1'
#
loop_
_entity.id
_entity.type
_entity.pdbx_description
1 polymer ?
#
loop_
_entity_poly.entity_id
_entity_poly.type
_entity_poly.pdbx_seq_one_letter_code
_entity_poly.pdbx_strand_id
1 'polypeptide(L)'
;MEAIEAERASSRASDDEENGLTRKKLRLSKEQSAFLEESFKEHNTLNPKQKLALAKQLNLRPRQVEVWFQNRRARTKLKQTEVDCEYLKRCCETLTEENRRLQKELQELRALKTSQPFYMQLPATTLTMCPFAPCHASKVTSFAHELLAEMPGKVIQGIWIFVTSDMYGTFEE
;
A
#
# COMPACT_ATOMS: atom_id res chain seq x y z
N MET A 1 -0.94 -1.03 -63.27
CA MET A 1 -0.32 -1.09 -61.94
C MET A 1 -1.31 -1.78 -61.02
N GLU A 2 -0.92 -2.98 -60.59
CA GLU A 2 -1.57 -3.81 -59.57
C GLU A 2 -1.53 -3.14 -58.19
N ALA A 3 -2.47 -3.54 -57.31
CA ALA A 3 -2.30 -3.84 -55.87
C ALA A 3 -3.69 -3.85 -55.20
N ILE A 4 -4.41 -4.98 -55.19
CA ILE A 4 -4.48 -5.97 -54.10
C ILE A 4 -5.23 -5.43 -52.85
N GLU A 5 -6.47 -5.89 -52.72
CA GLU A 5 -7.27 -5.90 -51.50
C GLU A 5 -6.55 -6.71 -50.41
N ALA A 6 -6.53 -6.18 -49.19
CA ALA A 6 -6.16 -6.94 -48.01
C ALA A 6 -7.26 -6.78 -46.95
N GLU A 7 -8.26 -7.66 -47.04
CA GLU A 7 -9.01 -8.07 -45.86
C GLU A 7 -8.01 -8.52 -44.79
N ARG A 8 -8.07 -7.90 -43.61
CA ARG A 8 -7.50 -8.50 -42.41
C ARG A 8 -8.59 -8.65 -41.38
N ALA A 9 -9.26 -9.80 -41.48
CA ALA A 9 -10.05 -10.40 -40.43
C ALA A 9 -9.26 -10.41 -39.12
N SER A 10 -9.62 -9.54 -38.19
CA SER A 10 -9.20 -9.65 -36.80
C SER A 10 -10.10 -10.70 -36.16
N SER A 11 -9.66 -11.95 -36.24
CA SER A 11 -10.28 -13.09 -35.59
C SER A 11 -10.34 -12.83 -34.08
N ARG A 12 -11.51 -12.37 -33.60
CA ARG A 12 -11.92 -12.49 -32.21
C ARG A 12 -12.02 -13.99 -31.92
N ALA A 13 -10.95 -14.54 -31.35
CA ALA A 13 -10.99 -15.86 -30.75
C ALA A 13 -11.94 -15.79 -29.55
N SER A 14 -13.20 -16.11 -29.85
CA SER A 14 -14.23 -16.51 -28.90
C SER A 14 -13.78 -17.84 -28.32
N ASP A 15 -13.14 -17.80 -27.15
CA ASP A 15 -12.99 -19.01 -26.33
C ASP A 15 -14.24 -19.11 -25.46
N ASP A 16 -14.97 -20.18 -25.68
CA ASP A 16 -16.32 -20.45 -25.22
C ASP A 16 -16.55 -20.22 -23.73
N GLU A 17 -17.66 -19.53 -23.47
CA GLU A 17 -18.42 -19.51 -22.23
C GLU A 17 -18.91 -20.93 -21.91
N GLU A 18 -18.11 -21.72 -21.19
CA GLU A 18 -18.60 -22.94 -20.52
C GLU A 18 -18.65 -22.75 -19.01
N ASN A 19 -19.85 -22.33 -18.58
CA ASN A 19 -20.60 -22.88 -17.47
C ASN A 19 -20.07 -22.64 -16.04
N GLY A 20 -20.97 -22.10 -15.21
CA GLY A 20 -20.80 -21.86 -13.77
C GLY A 20 -20.67 -23.16 -12.96
N LEU A 21 -19.56 -23.86 -13.14
CA LEU A 21 -19.17 -25.00 -12.34
C LEU A 21 -18.54 -24.47 -11.05
N THR A 22 -19.37 -24.36 -10.02
CA THR A 22 -19.01 -24.51 -8.61
C THR A 22 -17.51 -24.44 -8.35
N ARG A 23 -17.04 -23.23 -7.96
CA ARG A 23 -15.63 -22.82 -7.83
C ARG A 23 -14.82 -23.79 -6.96
N LYS A 24 -14.40 -24.92 -7.52
CA LYS A 24 -13.48 -25.86 -6.87
C LYS A 24 -12.15 -25.15 -6.69
N LYS A 25 -11.69 -25.05 -5.44
CA LYS A 25 -10.39 -24.45 -5.10
C LYS A 25 -9.30 -25.11 -5.95
N LEU A 26 -8.47 -24.29 -6.58
CA LEU A 26 -7.33 -24.75 -7.35
C LEU A 26 -6.35 -25.46 -6.40
N ARG A 27 -6.22 -26.78 -6.51
CA ARG A 27 -5.19 -27.56 -5.81
C ARG A 27 -4.09 -27.87 -6.83
N LEU A 28 -2.93 -27.28 -6.64
CA LEU A 28 -1.73 -27.57 -7.43
C LEU A 28 -0.88 -28.59 -6.69
N SER A 29 -0.19 -29.46 -7.41
CA SER A 29 0.86 -30.29 -6.82
C SER A 29 2.05 -29.42 -6.39
N LYS A 30 2.88 -29.94 -5.47
CA LYS A 30 4.09 -29.26 -5.00
C LYS A 30 5.05 -28.92 -6.13
N GLU A 31 5.20 -29.84 -7.09
CA GLU A 31 6.02 -29.64 -8.29
C GLU A 31 5.44 -28.56 -9.20
N GLN A 32 4.12 -28.54 -9.43
CA GLN A 32 3.47 -27.51 -10.23
C GLN A 32 3.64 -26.12 -9.60
N SER A 33 3.47 -26.00 -8.28
CA SER A 33 3.69 -24.72 -7.59
C SER A 33 5.15 -24.27 -7.64
N ALA A 34 6.11 -25.20 -7.49
CA ALA A 34 7.53 -24.87 -7.53
C ALA A 34 7.94 -24.34 -8.91
N PHE A 35 7.46 -24.97 -9.99
CA PHE A 35 7.73 -24.53 -11.35
C PHE A 35 7.13 -23.15 -11.66
N LEU A 36 5.90 -22.90 -11.19
CA LEU A 36 5.27 -21.58 -11.30
C LEU A 36 6.03 -20.50 -10.52
N GLU A 37 6.57 -20.83 -9.35
CA GLU A 37 7.40 -19.92 -8.55
C GLU A 37 8.73 -19.60 -9.23
N GLU A 38 9.40 -20.58 -9.82
CA GLU A 38 10.62 -20.38 -10.58
C GLU A 38 10.37 -19.47 -11.79
N SER A 39 9.34 -19.79 -12.58
CA SER A 39 8.91 -18.95 -13.71
C SER A 39 8.58 -17.51 -13.28
N PHE A 40 7.95 -17.34 -12.10
CA PHE A 40 7.59 -16.03 -11.56
C PHE A 40 8.81 -15.21 -11.12
N LYS A 41 9.86 -15.86 -10.61
CA LYS A 41 11.11 -15.18 -10.22
C LYS A 41 11.80 -14.55 -11.42
N GLU A 42 11.76 -15.23 -12.56
CA GLU A 42 12.30 -14.68 -13.81
C GLU A 42 11.42 -13.58 -14.39
N HIS A 43 10.10 -13.82 -14.43
CA HIS A 43 9.13 -12.91 -15.05
C HIS A 43 7.88 -12.77 -14.17
N ASN A 44 7.80 -11.66 -13.42
CA ASN A 44 6.65 -11.38 -12.53
C ASN A 44 5.33 -11.07 -13.29
N THR A 45 5.44 -10.78 -14.59
CA THR A 45 4.36 -10.52 -15.52
C THR A 45 4.28 -11.64 -16.54
N LEU A 46 3.07 -12.11 -16.80
CA LEU A 46 2.84 -13.29 -17.63
C LEU A 46 2.34 -12.88 -19.01
N ASN A 47 3.14 -13.10 -20.05
CA ASN A 47 2.72 -12.85 -21.43
C ASN A 47 1.76 -13.95 -21.93
N PRO A 48 0.86 -13.69 -22.91
CA PRO A 48 -0.08 -14.68 -23.41
C PRO A 48 0.57 -15.96 -23.95
N LYS A 49 1.69 -15.83 -24.68
CA LYS A 49 2.46 -16.99 -25.19
C LYS A 49 3.05 -17.82 -24.06
N GLN A 50 3.62 -17.18 -23.05
CA GLN A 50 4.16 -17.85 -21.86
C GLN A 50 3.05 -18.53 -21.06
N LYS A 51 1.89 -17.87 -20.90
CA LYS A 51 0.70 -18.45 -20.24
C LYS A 51 0.30 -19.77 -20.89
N LEU A 52 0.19 -19.79 -22.21
CA LEU A 52 -0.17 -21.00 -22.96
C LEU A 52 0.92 -22.08 -22.85
N ALA A 53 2.19 -21.71 -22.88
CA ALA A 53 3.30 -22.65 -22.73
C ALA A 53 3.31 -23.31 -21.33
N LEU A 54 3.19 -22.50 -20.27
CA LEU A 54 3.13 -22.98 -18.89
C LEU A 54 1.90 -23.87 -18.65
N ALA A 55 0.74 -23.46 -19.18
CA ALA A 55 -0.49 -24.23 -19.10
C ALA A 55 -0.33 -25.64 -19.71
N LYS A 56 0.30 -25.72 -20.89
CA LYS A 56 0.59 -27.00 -21.56
C LYS A 56 1.61 -27.85 -20.77
N GLN A 57 2.72 -27.25 -20.33
CA GLN A 57 3.77 -27.98 -19.60
C GLN A 57 3.29 -28.54 -18.27
N LEU A 58 2.45 -27.80 -17.54
CA LEU A 58 1.94 -28.20 -16.23
C LEU A 58 0.62 -28.95 -16.29
N ASN A 59 0.07 -29.15 -17.49
CA ASN A 59 -1.26 -29.70 -17.74
C ASN A 59 -2.37 -28.99 -16.94
N LEU A 60 -2.36 -27.66 -16.97
CA LEU A 60 -3.31 -26.77 -16.31
C LEU A 60 -4.10 -25.95 -17.33
N ARG A 61 -5.28 -25.45 -16.93
CA ARG A 61 -6.01 -24.49 -17.75
C ARG A 61 -5.28 -23.13 -17.76
N PRO A 62 -5.23 -22.40 -18.89
CA PRO A 62 -4.60 -21.07 -18.95
C PRO A 62 -5.11 -20.11 -17.87
N ARG A 63 -6.40 -20.19 -17.53
CA ARG A 63 -7.01 -19.39 -16.46
C ARG A 63 -6.43 -19.71 -15.07
N GLN A 64 -6.11 -20.97 -14.78
CA GLN A 64 -5.52 -21.36 -13.49
C GLN A 64 -4.12 -20.76 -13.32
N VAL A 65 -3.31 -20.78 -14.39
CA VAL A 65 -1.99 -20.14 -14.42
C VAL A 65 -2.12 -18.63 -14.22
N GLU A 66 -3.04 -17.98 -14.95
CA GLU A 66 -3.31 -16.55 -14.80
C GLU A 66 -3.70 -16.15 -13.37
N VAL A 67 -4.68 -16.86 -12.80
CA VAL A 67 -5.14 -16.63 -11.42
C VAL A 67 -4.01 -16.86 -10.43
N TRP A 68 -3.20 -17.91 -10.61
CA TRP A 68 -2.04 -18.14 -9.74
C TRP A 68 -1.06 -16.97 -9.75
N PHE A 69 -0.72 -16.42 -10.93
CA PHE A 69 0.16 -15.26 -11.06
C PHE A 69 -0.45 -14.00 -10.42
N GLN A 70 -1.75 -13.78 -10.60
CA GLN A 70 -2.47 -12.68 -9.93
C GLN A 70 -2.39 -12.81 -8.40
N ASN A 71 -2.67 -14.00 -7.87
CA ASN A 71 -2.63 -14.27 -6.43
C ASN A 71 -1.22 -14.15 -5.87
N ARG A 72 -0.21 -14.57 -6.63
CA ARG A 72 1.18 -14.44 -6.21
C ARG A 72 1.58 -12.97 -6.08
N ARG A 73 1.22 -12.13 -7.05
CA ARG A 73 1.43 -10.67 -6.99
C ARG A 73 0.67 -10.02 -5.82
N ALA A 74 -0.60 -10.40 -5.63
CA ALA A 74 -1.41 -9.89 -4.53
C ALA A 74 -0.77 -10.21 -3.17
N ARG A 75 -0.33 -11.46 -2.96
CA ARG A 75 0.37 -11.87 -1.74
C ARG A 75 1.69 -11.12 -1.52
N THR A 76 2.48 -10.91 -2.57
CA THR A 76 3.71 -10.11 -2.46
C THR A 76 3.41 -8.67 -2.07
N LYS A 77 2.41 -8.04 -2.69
CA LYS A 77 2.03 -6.66 -2.37
C LYS A 77 1.48 -6.53 -0.94
N LEU A 78 0.69 -7.51 -0.49
CA LEU A 78 0.18 -7.53 0.88
C LEU A 78 1.32 -7.59 1.89
N LYS A 79 2.23 -8.55 1.76
CA LYS A 79 3.40 -8.68 2.64
C LYS A 79 4.24 -7.41 2.66
N GLN A 80 4.45 -6.78 1.50
CA GLN A 80 5.17 -5.51 1.44
C GLN A 80 4.43 -4.41 2.20
N THR A 81 3.11 -4.29 2.03
CA THR A 81 2.30 -3.27 2.71
C THR A 81 2.31 -3.47 4.22
N GLU A 82 2.26 -4.72 4.69
CA GLU A 82 2.38 -5.03 6.13
C GLU A 82 3.71 -4.54 6.71
N VAL A 83 4.82 -4.84 6.03
CA VAL A 83 6.17 -4.39 6.44
C VAL A 83 6.29 -2.86 6.40
N ASP A 84 5.77 -2.23 5.35
CA ASP A 84 5.80 -0.76 5.19
C ASP A 84 5.00 -0.08 6.31
N CYS A 85 3.84 -0.62 6.67
CA CYS A 85 3.03 -0.15 7.79
C CYS A 85 3.77 -0.26 9.12
N GLU A 86 4.43 -1.38 9.39
CA GLU A 86 5.24 -1.55 10.61
C GLU A 86 6.43 -0.60 10.66
N TYR A 87 7.07 -0.34 9.51
CA TYR A 87 8.15 0.63 9.41
C TYR A 87 7.66 2.04 9.70
N LEU A 88 6.59 2.48 9.03
CA LEU A 88 6.01 3.82 9.23
C LEU A 88 5.55 4.03 10.68
N LYS A 89 4.95 3.01 11.31
CA LYS A 89 4.56 3.06 12.72
C LYS A 89 5.76 3.38 13.64
N ARG A 90 6.89 2.68 13.46
CA ARG A 90 8.12 2.93 14.22
C ARG A 90 8.69 4.32 13.98
N CYS A 91 8.63 4.82 12.75
CA CYS A 91 9.03 6.19 12.43
C CYS A 91 8.15 7.22 13.15
N CYS A 92 6.83 7.02 13.17
CA CYS A 92 5.90 7.88 13.87
C CYS A 92 6.14 7.90 15.39
N GLU A 93 6.38 6.73 16.00
CA GLU A 93 6.72 6.63 17.43
C GLU A 93 8.00 7.39 17.76
N THR A 94 9.04 7.22 16.93
CA THR A 94 10.32 7.92 17.09
C THR A 94 10.15 9.43 16.97
N LEU A 95 9.49 9.91 15.91
CA LEU A 95 9.23 11.33 15.69
C LEU A 95 8.38 11.94 16.82
N THR A 96 7.44 11.17 17.36
CA THR A 96 6.62 11.60 18.50
C THR A 96 7.47 11.82 19.75
N GLU A 97 8.37 10.89 20.05
CA GLU A 97 9.26 11.03 21.22
C GLU A 97 10.25 12.18 21.04
N GLU A 98 10.81 12.34 19.84
CA GLU A 98 11.68 13.47 19.50
C GLU A 98 10.96 14.81 19.62
N ASN A 99 9.71 14.90 19.16
CA ASN A 99 8.91 16.11 19.30
C ASN A 99 8.62 16.40 20.78
N ARG A 100 8.29 15.38 21.58
CA ARG A 100 8.09 15.51 23.03
C ARG A 100 9.36 15.99 23.74
N ARG A 101 10.52 15.47 23.36
CA ARG A 101 11.83 15.90 23.89
C ARG A 101 12.09 17.37 23.58
N LEU A 102 11.97 17.77 22.32
CA LEU A 102 12.17 19.15 21.88
C LEU A 102 11.17 20.12 22.54
N GLN A 103 9.93 19.70 22.77
CA GLN A 103 8.96 20.50 23.51
C GLN A 103 9.38 20.76 24.96
N LYS A 104 9.95 19.76 25.64
CA LYS A 104 10.51 19.94 26.99
C LYS A 104 11.70 20.90 26.98
N GLU A 105 12.64 20.71 26.06
CA GLU A 105 13.79 21.63 25.91
C GLU A 105 13.32 23.06 25.63
N LEU A 106 12.32 23.25 24.75
CA LEU A 106 11.72 24.56 24.50
C LEU A 106 11.05 25.15 25.75
N GLN A 107 10.37 24.33 26.55
CA GLN A 107 9.74 24.78 27.79
C GLN A 107 10.80 25.21 28.82
N GLU A 108 11.88 24.44 28.99
CA GLU A 108 13.01 24.77 29.86
C GLU A 108 13.69 26.06 29.43
N LEU A 109 13.99 26.21 28.13
CA LEU A 109 14.57 27.44 27.57
C LEU A 109 13.66 28.65 27.74
N ARG A 110 12.34 28.49 27.58
CA ARG A 110 11.35 29.57 27.83
C ARG A 110 11.29 29.95 29.31
N ALA A 111 11.34 28.97 30.22
CA ALA A 111 11.39 29.22 31.65
C ALA A 111 12.67 29.99 32.04
N LEU A 112 13.83 29.59 31.49
CA LEU A 112 15.11 30.24 31.75
C LEU A 112 15.18 31.67 31.18
N LYS A 113 14.57 31.89 30.00
CA LYS A 113 14.43 33.23 29.40
C LYS A 113 13.49 34.13 30.21
N THR A 114 12.49 33.56 30.86
CA THR A 114 11.56 34.29 31.74
C THR A 114 12.20 34.59 33.10
N SER A 115 13.09 33.72 33.60
CA SER A 115 13.89 33.94 34.82
C SER A 115 15.11 34.85 34.62
N GLN A 116 15.22 35.52 33.48
CA GLN A 116 16.12 36.68 33.28
C GLN A 116 15.36 38.01 33.39
N PRO A 117 14.78 38.40 34.55
CA PRO A 117 14.18 39.72 34.69
C PRO A 117 15.15 40.80 35.19
N PHE A 118 16.48 40.74 34.99
CA PHE A 118 17.34 41.80 35.55
C PHE A 118 18.72 42.11 34.92
N TYR A 119 19.04 41.67 33.69
CA TYR A 119 20.26 42.17 33.03
C TYR A 119 20.00 42.59 31.59
N MET A 120 19.28 43.69 31.42
CA MET A 120 19.43 44.71 30.37
C MET A 120 18.33 45.77 30.54
N GLN A 121 18.28 46.42 31.71
CA GLN A 121 17.72 47.77 31.82
C GLN A 121 18.89 48.75 31.75
N LEU A 122 19.27 49.14 30.53
CA LEU A 122 19.86 50.45 30.29
C LEU A 122 18.68 51.41 30.03
N PRO A 123 18.67 52.62 30.59
CA PRO A 123 17.51 53.52 30.50
C PRO A 123 17.28 53.95 29.05
N ALA A 124 16.16 53.53 28.49
CA ALA A 124 15.71 53.95 27.17
C ALA A 124 15.15 55.37 27.23
N THR A 125 15.75 56.27 26.46
CA THR A 125 15.10 57.50 26.01
C THR A 125 13.90 57.14 25.15
N THR A 126 12.75 57.71 25.53
CA THR A 126 11.42 57.68 24.93
C THR A 126 11.33 57.31 23.44
N LEU A 127 10.68 56.18 23.14
CA LEU A 127 9.80 56.08 21.97
C LEU A 127 8.56 55.24 22.30
N THR A 128 7.44 55.96 22.35
CA THR A 128 6.06 55.49 22.31
C THR A 128 5.85 54.45 21.21
N MET A 129 5.29 53.29 21.54
CA MET A 129 4.62 52.42 20.56
C MET A 129 3.32 51.85 21.10
N CYS A 130 2.31 51.89 20.21
CA CYS A 130 0.90 51.56 20.37
C CYS A 130 0.60 50.15 20.92
N PRO A 131 -0.57 49.97 21.55
CA PRO A 131 -1.09 48.66 21.90
C PRO A 131 -1.78 48.03 20.69
N PHE A 132 -1.20 46.95 20.16
CA PHE A 132 -1.92 46.03 19.26
C PHE A 132 -1.67 44.59 19.71
N ALA A 133 -2.67 44.01 20.37
CA ALA A 133 -3.06 42.59 20.28
C ALA A 133 -4.43 42.44 20.98
N PRO A 134 -5.34 41.54 20.57
CA PRO A 134 -5.00 40.17 20.16
C PRO A 134 -5.62 39.70 18.85
N CYS A 135 -4.79 39.14 17.97
CA CYS A 135 -5.25 38.36 16.83
C CYS A 135 -4.83 36.89 16.99
N HIS A 136 -5.86 36.04 17.04
CA HIS A 136 -5.93 34.60 16.78
C HIS A 136 -5.19 33.61 17.71
N ALA A 137 -5.98 33.00 18.58
CA ALA A 137 -5.78 31.65 19.09
C ALA A 137 -5.77 30.64 17.92
N SER A 138 -4.62 30.03 17.65
CA SER A 138 -4.54 28.84 16.81
C SER A 138 -5.09 27.65 17.59
N LYS A 139 -6.28 27.20 17.19
CA LYS A 139 -6.81 25.88 17.56
C LYS A 139 -5.88 24.83 16.95
N VAL A 140 -5.21 24.05 17.80
CA VAL A 140 -4.57 22.80 17.37
C VAL A 140 -5.72 21.85 17.06
N THR A 141 -6.05 21.72 15.77
CA THR A 141 -6.95 20.69 15.28
C THR A 141 -6.28 19.34 15.50
N SER A 142 -6.95 18.50 16.27
CA SER A 142 -6.69 17.07 16.36
C SER A 142 -6.74 16.46 14.96
N PHE A 143 -5.57 16.28 14.35
CA PHE A 143 -5.40 15.49 13.13
C PHE A 143 -5.00 14.04 13.48
N ALA A 144 -5.36 13.58 14.67
CA ALA A 144 -5.14 12.20 15.12
C ALA A 144 -6.40 11.34 15.02
N HIS A 145 -7.56 11.93 14.69
CA HIS A 145 -8.81 11.18 14.55
C HIS A 145 -9.24 10.94 13.09
N GLU A 146 -8.54 11.53 12.12
CA GLU A 146 -8.87 11.45 10.68
C GLU A 146 -7.93 10.52 9.88
N LEU A 147 -6.91 9.95 10.53
CA LEU A 147 -6.04 8.93 9.92
C LEU A 147 -6.53 7.49 10.11
N LEU A 148 -7.65 7.29 10.82
CA LEU A 148 -8.31 5.99 10.95
C LEU A 148 -9.45 5.77 9.93
N ALA A 149 -9.86 6.80 9.19
CA ALA A 149 -10.97 6.72 8.23
C ALA A 149 -10.52 6.56 6.76
N GLU A 150 -9.22 6.67 6.45
CA GLU A 150 -8.68 6.58 5.09
C GLU A 150 -7.74 5.37 4.87
N MET A 151 -7.98 4.27 5.57
CA MET A 151 -7.63 2.98 4.98
C MET A 151 -8.61 2.78 3.82
N PRO A 152 -8.18 2.72 2.54
CA PRO A 152 -9.11 2.58 1.43
C PRO A 152 -9.90 1.28 1.61
N GLY A 153 -11.16 1.39 2.01
CA GLY A 153 -12.07 0.25 2.24
C GLY A 153 -12.18 -0.69 1.05
N LYS A 154 -11.77 -0.26 -0.15
CA LYS A 154 -11.66 -1.08 -1.36
C LYS A 154 -10.54 -2.13 -1.30
N VAL A 155 -9.44 -1.86 -0.59
CA VAL A 155 -8.32 -2.81 -0.44
C VAL A 155 -8.72 -3.93 0.53
N ILE A 156 -9.38 -3.58 1.63
CA ILE A 156 -9.92 -4.57 2.57
C ILE A 156 -11.07 -5.34 1.92
N GLN A 157 -12.00 -4.72 1.20
CA GLN A 157 -13.10 -5.43 0.53
C GLN A 157 -12.60 -6.36 -0.59
N GLY A 158 -11.55 -5.96 -1.33
CA GLY A 158 -10.89 -6.83 -2.31
C GLY A 158 -10.15 -8.01 -1.66
N ILE A 159 -9.49 -7.78 -0.51
CA ILE A 159 -8.83 -8.83 0.27
C ILE A 159 -9.85 -9.73 0.98
N TRP A 160 -10.97 -9.20 1.49
CA TRP A 160 -12.00 -9.96 2.19
C TRP A 160 -12.81 -10.84 1.22
N ILE A 161 -13.13 -10.36 0.01
CA ILE A 161 -13.74 -11.19 -1.04
C ILE A 161 -12.79 -12.32 -1.47
N PHE A 162 -11.47 -12.07 -1.44
CA PHE A 162 -10.46 -13.05 -1.84
C PHE A 162 -10.14 -14.06 -0.72
N VAL A 163 -10.04 -13.60 0.53
CA VAL A 163 -9.75 -14.41 1.72
C VAL A 163 -10.98 -15.19 2.20
N THR A 164 -12.20 -14.67 2.13
CA THR A 164 -13.41 -15.46 2.45
C THR A 164 -13.67 -16.57 1.43
N SER A 165 -13.14 -16.46 0.21
CA SER A 165 -13.12 -17.57 -0.75
C SER A 165 -12.03 -18.60 -0.43
N ASP A 166 -11.08 -18.30 0.47
CA ASP A 166 -9.96 -19.16 0.86
C ASP A 166 -10.05 -19.67 2.32
N MET A 167 -10.93 -19.08 3.15
CA MET A 167 -11.13 -19.44 4.57
C MET A 167 -11.90 -20.76 4.80
N TYR A 168 -12.22 -21.50 3.74
CA TYR A 168 -12.68 -22.89 3.76
C TYR A 168 -11.62 -23.85 3.20
N GLY A 169 -10.36 -23.70 3.56
CA GLY A 169 -9.33 -24.66 3.17
C GLY A 169 -7.98 -24.42 3.83
N THR A 170 -7.94 -24.74 5.12
CA THR A 170 -6.88 -25.50 5.83
C THR A 170 -5.44 -25.25 5.39
N PHE A 171 -4.76 -24.46 6.22
CA PHE A 171 -3.57 -24.83 7.00
C PHE A 171 -3.13 -26.31 6.82
N GLU A 172 -1.94 -26.53 6.27
CA GLU A 172 -0.81 -27.18 6.96
C GLU A 172 0.47 -27.15 6.09
N GLU A 173 1.58 -27.06 6.82
CA GLU A 173 3.01 -26.80 6.54
C GLU A 173 3.64 -27.06 5.16
#